data_AF-A0A937JYX1-F1
#
_entry.id   AF-A0A937JYX1-F1
#
_cell.length_a   1.000
_cell.length_b   1.000
_cell.length_c   1.000
_cell.angle_alpha   90.00
_cell.angle_beta   90.00
_cell.angle_gamma   90.00
#
_symmetry.space_group_name_H-M   'P 1'
#
loop_
_entity.id
_entity.type
_entity.pdbx_description
1 polymer ?
#
loop_
_entity_poly.entity_id
_entity_poly.type
_entity_poly.pdbx_seq_one_letter_code
_entity_poly.pdbx_strand_id
1 'polypeptide(L)'
;MHSQQYPHNQDLVLGGEQPPPIAGAVLGGIAGLNQRFEQGDVTQKLATLVQAAQHKDGLSLLYRGLEDENLLVRAEAYMQLKAIAPIFPTLPPILQRGIPLKAGDRIYAVYRSSVSYGDDWYYIDAEISEWYHEVYPFYKEHVSGESFSYTSDLSSDNRMHSSDAYKTPNLITYYIDKKAAETEAQTAFLGKFGQLNCNISEIYPDNELEEFDLIAWVETNEVFVEDVLQSWGDSGWAYQARVLTSLHNQRRFDLLREIWEQLGYHPLAFVHEYEIDRPCYLRLAALET
;
A
#
# COMPACT_ATOMS: atom_id res chain seq x y z
N MET A 1 0.12 -47.91 43.87
CA MET A 1 -1.02 -47.14 44.39
C MET A 1 -0.67 -45.67 44.26
N HIS A 2 -1.39 -44.94 43.40
CA HIS A 2 -1.23 -43.50 43.20
C HIS A 2 -2.06 -42.75 44.24
N SER A 3 -1.48 -41.74 44.89
CA SER A 3 -2.23 -40.71 45.60
C SER A 3 -1.79 -39.34 45.09
N GLN A 4 -2.65 -38.73 44.27
CA GLN A 4 -2.54 -37.34 43.84
C GLN A 4 -2.63 -36.42 45.07
N GLN A 5 -1.58 -35.65 45.33
CA GLN A 5 -1.64 -34.51 46.24
C GLN A 5 -1.75 -33.25 45.37
N TYR A 6 -2.91 -32.60 45.42
CA TYR A 6 -3.10 -31.26 44.86
C TYR A 6 -2.36 -30.25 45.75
N PRO A 7 -1.59 -29.31 45.18
CA PRO A 7 -0.89 -28.30 45.97
C PRO A 7 -1.91 -27.41 46.70
N HIS A 8 -1.71 -27.24 48.01
CA HIS A 8 -2.50 -26.36 48.86
C HIS A 8 -2.01 -24.90 48.75
N ASN A 9 -2.84 -23.94 49.14
CA ASN A 9 -2.58 -22.49 49.15
C ASN A 9 -1.37 -22.01 49.98
N GLN A 10 -0.51 -22.93 50.44
CA GLN A 10 0.70 -22.70 51.23
C GLN A 10 1.99 -23.17 50.53
N ASP A 11 1.93 -23.66 49.28
CA ASP A 11 3.10 -23.78 48.40
C ASP A 11 3.53 -22.36 47.93
N LEU A 12 3.81 -21.49 48.90
CA LEU A 12 4.62 -20.30 48.69
C LEU A 12 5.95 -20.80 48.12
N VAL A 13 6.13 -20.64 46.82
CA VAL A 13 7.45 -20.70 46.20
C VAL A 13 8.28 -19.64 46.91
N LEU A 14 9.24 -20.10 47.71
CA LEU A 14 10.28 -19.28 48.30
C LEU A 14 10.95 -18.52 47.17
N GLY A 15 10.59 -17.23 47.04
CA GLY A 15 11.32 -16.29 46.19
C GLY A 15 12.78 -16.35 46.58
N GLY A 16 13.64 -16.51 45.57
CA GLY A 16 15.08 -16.68 45.77
C GLY A 16 15.67 -15.62 46.70
N GLU A 17 16.63 -16.05 47.52
CA GLU A 17 17.39 -15.23 48.47
C GLU A 17 18.32 -14.18 47.80
N GLN A 18 17.97 -13.70 46.63
CA GLN A 18 18.54 -12.48 46.09
C GLN A 18 17.45 -11.42 46.03
N PRO A 19 17.54 -10.34 46.83
CA PRO A 19 16.70 -9.18 46.57
C PRO A 19 16.93 -8.81 45.09
N PRO A 20 15.87 -8.61 44.30
CA PRO A 20 16.05 -8.06 42.96
C PRO A 20 16.93 -6.81 43.11
N PRO A 21 17.95 -6.62 42.25
CA PRO A 21 18.88 -5.52 42.40
C PRO A 21 18.09 -4.24 42.65
N ILE A 22 18.46 -3.51 43.71
CA ILE A 22 17.74 -2.34 44.25
C ILE A 22 17.64 -1.17 43.22
N ALA A 23 18.17 -1.37 42.01
CA ALA A 23 18.04 -0.50 40.84
C ALA A 23 17.06 -1.00 39.77
N GLY A 24 16.29 -2.06 40.03
CA GLY A 24 15.21 -2.52 39.17
C GLY A 24 13.96 -1.66 39.34
N ALA A 25 14.05 -0.38 38.98
CA ALA A 25 12.87 0.47 38.88
C ALA A 25 11.96 -0.15 37.82
N VAL A 26 10.87 -0.79 38.23
CA VAL A 26 9.72 -1.01 37.36
C VAL A 26 9.15 0.38 37.13
N LEU A 27 9.72 1.10 36.15
CA LEU A 27 9.24 2.41 35.75
C LEU A 27 7.83 2.22 35.19
N GLY A 28 6.84 2.28 36.07
CA GLY A 28 5.44 2.34 35.69
C GLY A 28 5.13 3.67 35.02
N GLY A 29 4.13 3.68 34.14
CA GLY A 29 3.68 4.90 33.48
C GLY A 29 4.67 5.47 32.46
N ILE A 30 4.68 6.80 32.32
CA ILE A 30 5.37 7.48 31.21
C ILE A 30 6.90 7.34 31.24
N ALA A 31 7.50 7.22 32.42
CA ALA A 31 8.94 7.01 32.56
C ALA A 31 9.39 5.67 31.95
N GLY A 32 8.60 4.61 32.13
CA GLY A 32 8.90 3.31 31.54
C GLY A 32 8.63 3.27 30.04
N LEU A 33 7.62 4.01 29.59
CA LEU A 33 7.38 4.19 28.16
C LEU A 33 8.57 4.89 27.49
N ASN A 34 9.09 5.96 28.08
CA ASN A 34 10.28 6.63 27.55
C ASN A 34 11.48 5.68 27.44
N GLN A 35 11.77 4.91 28.50
CA GLN A 35 12.88 3.96 28.48
C GLN A 35 12.68 2.88 27.40
N ARG A 36 11.48 2.32 27.28
CA ARG A 36 11.16 1.31 26.25
C ARG A 36 11.23 1.88 24.84
N PHE A 37 10.82 3.12 24.65
CA PHE A 37 10.92 3.78 23.35
C PHE A 37 12.38 4.02 22.95
N GLU A 38 13.23 4.41 23.89
CA GLU A 38 14.65 4.69 23.62
C GLU A 38 15.46 3.44 23.31
N GLN A 39 15.21 2.35 24.04
CA GLN A 39 16.02 1.13 23.97
C GLN A 39 15.37 0.04 23.11
N GLY A 40 14.11 0.22 22.74
CA GLY A 40 13.32 -0.80 22.08
C GLY A 40 13.64 -0.94 20.60
N ASP A 41 13.40 -2.15 20.09
CA ASP A 41 13.33 -2.37 18.65
C ASP A 41 12.09 -1.68 18.04
N VAL A 42 11.96 -1.73 16.71
CA VAL A 42 10.85 -1.10 15.99
C VAL A 42 9.50 -1.57 16.54
N THR A 43 9.30 -2.87 16.76
CA THR A 43 8.04 -3.42 17.27
C THR A 43 7.73 -2.90 18.68
N GLN A 44 8.73 -2.84 19.54
CA GLN A 44 8.60 -2.31 20.90
C GLN A 44 8.30 -0.81 20.89
N LYS A 45 8.93 -0.04 20.00
CA LYS A 45 8.64 1.38 19.81
C LYS A 45 7.21 1.61 19.36
N LEU A 46 6.73 0.87 18.36
CA LEU A 46 5.33 0.94 17.90
C LEU A 46 4.35 0.66 19.04
N ALA A 47 4.53 -0.44 19.76
CA ALA A 47 3.69 -0.77 20.92
C ALA A 47 3.74 0.31 22.02
N THR A 48 4.90 0.92 22.20
CA THR A 48 5.10 1.99 23.19
C THR A 48 4.37 3.27 22.79
N LEU A 49 4.34 3.64 21.51
CA LEU A 49 3.59 4.80 21.01
C LEU A 49 2.08 4.61 21.17
N VAL A 50 1.56 3.41 20.87
CA VAL A 50 0.15 3.06 21.11
C VAL A 50 -0.22 3.19 22.59
N GLN A 51 0.66 2.71 23.49
CA GLN A 51 0.45 2.89 24.94
C GLN A 51 0.52 4.37 25.34
N ALA A 52 1.46 5.15 24.77
CA ALA A 52 1.61 6.57 25.07
C ALA A 52 0.34 7.38 24.77
N ALA A 53 -0.37 7.06 23.69
CA ALA A 53 -1.62 7.73 23.32
C ALA A 53 -2.72 7.65 24.40
N GLN A 54 -2.63 6.67 25.31
CA GLN A 54 -3.59 6.47 26.40
C GLN A 54 -3.26 7.30 27.66
N HIS A 55 -2.11 7.96 27.69
CA HIS A 55 -1.65 8.75 28.84
C HIS A 55 -1.69 10.24 28.53
N LYS A 56 -2.13 11.06 29.50
CA LYS A 56 -2.16 12.53 29.39
C LYS A 56 -0.78 13.13 29.06
N ASP A 57 0.28 12.52 29.60
CA ASP A 57 1.66 12.97 29.43
C ASP A 57 2.37 12.31 28.23
N GLY A 58 1.66 11.42 27.51
CA GLY A 58 2.20 10.65 26.38
C GLY A 58 2.47 11.48 25.12
N LEU A 59 1.93 12.70 25.04
CA LEU A 59 2.07 13.58 23.87
C LEU A 59 3.54 13.87 23.52
N SER A 60 4.37 14.09 24.55
CA SER A 60 5.81 14.31 24.38
C SER A 60 6.50 13.12 23.69
N LEU A 61 6.09 11.90 24.03
CA LEU A 61 6.65 10.68 23.45
C LEU A 61 6.19 10.47 22.01
N LEU A 62 4.94 10.83 21.69
CA LEU A 62 4.45 10.83 20.32
C LEU A 62 5.21 11.83 19.44
N TYR A 63 5.52 13.04 19.94
CA TYR A 63 6.36 13.97 19.17
C TYR A 63 7.77 13.45 18.94
N ARG A 64 8.39 12.81 19.94
CA ARG A 64 9.68 12.13 19.75
C ARG A 64 9.58 11.02 18.70
N GLY A 65 8.44 10.34 18.63
CA GLY A 65 8.15 9.33 17.61
C GLY A 65 8.21 9.87 16.17
N LEU A 66 7.78 11.13 15.96
CA LEU A 66 7.87 11.79 14.65
C LEU A 66 9.30 12.05 14.17
N GLU A 67 10.27 12.00 15.07
CA GLU A 67 11.69 12.24 14.79
C GLU A 67 12.51 10.94 14.65
N ASP A 68 11.89 9.78 14.91
CA ASP A 68 12.57 8.49 14.88
C ASP A 68 13.23 8.22 13.51
N GLU A 69 14.26 7.39 13.44
CA GLU A 69 14.92 7.03 12.18
C GLU A 69 14.05 6.09 11.34
N ASN A 70 13.21 5.26 11.96
CA ASN A 70 12.36 4.33 11.25
C ASN A 70 11.04 4.97 10.81
N LEU A 71 10.73 4.90 9.51
CA LEU A 71 9.50 5.47 8.94
C LEU A 71 8.21 4.89 9.56
N LEU A 72 8.17 3.60 9.90
CA LEU A 72 6.99 3.00 10.55
C LEU A 72 6.74 3.62 11.92
N VAL A 73 7.79 3.92 12.67
CA VAL A 73 7.68 4.58 13.98
C VAL A 73 7.16 6.01 13.83
N ARG A 74 7.67 6.76 12.83
CA ARG A 74 7.17 8.11 12.52
C ARG A 74 5.69 8.09 12.09
N ALA A 75 5.32 7.13 11.26
CA ALA A 75 3.94 6.94 10.79
C ALA A 75 3.00 6.61 11.95
N GLU A 76 3.37 5.65 12.81
CA GLU A 76 2.58 5.29 13.98
C GLU A 76 2.41 6.48 14.94
N ALA A 77 3.48 7.23 15.20
CA ALA A 77 3.41 8.43 16.01
C ALA A 77 2.42 9.46 15.44
N TYR A 78 2.46 9.70 14.13
CA TYR A 78 1.51 10.56 13.44
C TYR A 78 0.07 10.05 13.58
N MET A 79 -0.16 8.75 13.37
CA MET A 79 -1.47 8.12 13.49
C MET A 79 -2.06 8.28 14.89
N GLN A 80 -1.24 8.04 15.93
CA GLN A 80 -1.66 8.22 17.31
C GLN A 80 -1.96 9.69 17.65
N LEU A 81 -1.14 10.63 17.19
CA LEU A 81 -1.40 12.07 17.36
C LEU A 81 -2.70 12.50 16.70
N LYS A 82 -3.01 11.95 15.51
CA LYS A 82 -4.26 12.23 14.81
C LYS A 82 -5.46 11.62 15.53
N ALA A 83 -5.33 10.41 16.06
CA ALA A 83 -6.41 9.74 16.79
C ALA A 83 -6.81 10.48 18.08
N ILE A 84 -5.84 11.02 18.81
CA ILE A 84 -6.11 11.80 20.02
C ILE A 84 -6.50 13.25 19.73
N ALA A 85 -6.44 13.68 18.47
CA ALA A 85 -6.60 15.07 18.09
C ALA A 85 -7.86 15.76 18.61
N PRO A 86 -9.05 15.13 18.57
CA PRO A 86 -10.28 15.75 19.06
C PRO A 86 -10.28 16.05 20.56
N ILE A 87 -9.39 15.41 21.32
CA ILE A 87 -9.32 15.49 22.78
C ILE A 87 -8.39 16.63 23.23
N PHE A 88 -7.41 17.00 22.39
CA PHE A 88 -6.41 18.00 22.72
C PHE A 88 -6.75 19.35 22.05
N PRO A 89 -6.94 20.43 22.82
CA PRO A 89 -7.35 21.73 22.28
C PRO A 89 -6.28 22.41 21.42
N THR A 90 -5.04 21.92 21.43
CA THR A 90 -3.93 22.48 20.66
C THR A 90 -2.99 21.35 20.25
N LEU A 91 -3.03 20.99 18.97
CA LEU A 91 -2.07 20.10 18.34
C LEU A 91 -1.16 20.90 17.41
N PRO A 92 -0.01 20.36 17.02
CA PRO A 92 0.93 21.10 16.23
C PRO A 92 0.46 21.20 14.77
N PRO A 93 0.94 22.22 14.05
CA PRO A 93 0.80 22.33 12.60
C PRO A 93 1.23 21.08 11.82
N ILE A 94 2.06 20.22 12.41
CA ILE A 94 2.57 18.98 11.80
C ILE A 94 1.45 18.05 11.32
N LEU A 95 0.29 18.03 11.99
CA LEU A 95 -0.83 17.20 11.57
C LEU A 95 -1.41 17.62 10.23
N GLN A 96 -1.29 18.90 9.88
CA GLN A 96 -1.68 19.45 8.57
C GLN A 96 -0.67 19.10 7.48
N ARG A 97 0.60 18.88 7.85
CA ARG A 97 1.68 18.60 6.89
C ARG A 97 1.68 17.13 6.44
N GLY A 98 1.40 16.20 7.37
CA GLY A 98 1.39 14.76 7.11
C GLY A 98 2.48 13.99 7.87
N ILE A 99 2.70 12.74 7.51
CA ILE A 99 3.75 11.89 8.08
C ILE A 99 5.12 12.43 7.62
N PRO A 100 6.04 12.76 8.52
CA PRO A 100 7.37 13.24 8.13
C PRO A 100 8.19 12.14 7.46
N LEU A 101 8.68 12.44 6.26
CA LEU A 101 9.60 11.60 5.49
C LEU A 101 11.01 12.17 5.53
N LYS A 102 12.00 11.29 5.61
CA LYS A 102 13.43 11.59 5.54
C LYS A 102 13.99 11.10 4.21
N ALA A 103 15.11 11.68 3.77
CA ALA A 103 15.82 11.16 2.60
C ALA A 103 16.24 9.69 2.82
N GLY A 104 16.08 8.85 1.81
CA GLY A 104 16.29 7.40 1.86
C GLY A 104 15.08 6.60 2.32
N ASP A 105 14.01 7.24 2.80
CA ASP A 105 12.74 6.56 3.05
C ASP A 105 12.18 5.96 1.75
N ARG A 106 11.44 4.86 1.89
CA ARG A 106 10.74 4.23 0.77
C ARG A 106 9.25 4.25 1.00
N ILE A 107 8.53 4.69 -0.02
CA ILE A 107 7.08 4.59 -0.08
C ILE A 107 6.66 3.90 -1.38
N TYR A 108 5.47 3.32 -1.37
CA TYR A 108 4.97 2.47 -2.43
C TYR A 108 3.67 3.07 -2.96
N ALA A 109 3.71 3.59 -4.16
CA ALA A 109 2.55 4.14 -4.83
C ALA A 109 1.83 3.03 -5.60
N VAL A 110 0.54 2.89 -5.37
CA VAL A 110 -0.30 1.96 -6.13
C VAL A 110 -0.98 2.74 -7.23
N TYR A 111 -0.75 2.32 -8.48
CA TYR A 111 -1.35 2.91 -9.65
C TYR A 111 -2.32 1.95 -10.31
N ARG A 112 -3.37 2.51 -10.89
CA ARG A 112 -4.26 1.83 -11.85
C ARG A 112 -3.86 2.27 -13.24
N SER A 113 -3.52 1.33 -14.10
CA SER A 113 -3.13 1.59 -15.48
C SER A 113 -4.28 2.23 -16.26
N SER A 114 -3.95 3.12 -17.19
CA SER A 114 -4.94 3.63 -18.14
C SER A 114 -5.06 2.68 -19.33
N VAL A 115 -6.26 2.65 -19.90
CA VAL A 115 -6.53 1.94 -21.16
C VAL A 115 -6.91 3.01 -22.17
N SER A 116 -6.03 3.21 -23.14
CA SER A 116 -6.11 4.33 -24.07
C SER A 116 -6.35 3.80 -25.47
N TYR A 117 -7.19 4.50 -26.23
CA TYR A 117 -7.41 4.19 -27.64
C TYR A 117 -6.31 4.86 -28.48
N GLY A 118 -5.58 4.07 -29.26
CA GLY A 118 -4.60 4.53 -30.24
C GLY A 118 -5.25 4.79 -31.60
N ASP A 119 -4.56 4.44 -32.68
CA ASP A 119 -5.09 4.61 -34.03
C ASP A 119 -6.15 3.53 -34.35
N ASP A 120 -5.85 2.25 -34.08
CA ASP A 120 -6.75 1.12 -34.39
C ASP A 120 -6.91 0.09 -33.25
N TRP A 121 -6.25 0.27 -32.09
CA TRP A 121 -6.31 -0.65 -30.96
C TRP A 121 -6.22 0.06 -29.62
N TYR A 122 -6.62 -0.64 -28.55
CA TYR A 122 -6.37 -0.19 -27.19
C TYR A 122 -5.00 -0.68 -26.71
N TYR A 123 -4.31 0.17 -25.97
CA TYR A 123 -3.09 -0.19 -25.25
C TYR A 123 -3.21 0.19 -23.78
N ILE A 124 -2.36 -0.42 -22.96
CA ILE A 124 -2.32 -0.21 -21.52
C ILE A 124 -1.11 0.64 -21.21
N ASP A 125 -1.33 1.84 -20.67
CA ASP A 125 -0.24 2.58 -20.08
C ASP A 125 -0.10 2.20 -18.61
N ALA A 126 1.01 1.54 -18.30
CA ALA A 126 1.40 1.08 -16.98
C ALA A 126 2.79 1.61 -16.54
N GLU A 127 3.27 2.70 -17.15
CA GLU A 127 4.60 3.23 -16.86
C GLU A 127 4.53 4.61 -16.18
N ILE A 128 5.44 4.82 -15.24
CA ILE A 128 5.73 6.15 -14.68
C ILE A 128 7.04 6.63 -15.33
N SER A 129 6.91 7.39 -16.41
CA SER A 129 8.06 7.86 -17.20
C SER A 129 8.70 9.13 -16.64
N GLU A 130 9.92 9.46 -17.08
CA GLU A 130 10.57 10.74 -16.71
C GLU A 130 9.73 11.95 -17.14
N TRP A 131 9.10 11.87 -18.32
CA TRP A 131 8.17 12.88 -18.78
C TRP A 131 7.00 13.08 -17.81
N TYR A 132 6.51 11.99 -17.22
CA TYR A 132 5.49 12.07 -16.17
C TYR A 132 5.99 12.90 -14.98
N HIS A 133 7.25 12.76 -14.56
CA HIS A 133 7.81 13.57 -13.47
C HIS A 133 8.02 15.05 -13.82
N GLU A 134 8.38 15.36 -15.07
CA GLU A 134 8.51 16.75 -15.53
C GLU A 134 7.18 17.49 -15.53
N VAL A 135 6.13 16.81 -16.02
CA VAL A 135 4.78 17.39 -16.11
C VAL A 135 4.05 17.33 -14.77
N TYR A 136 4.28 16.28 -13.99
CA TYR A 136 3.62 16.00 -12.72
C TYR A 136 4.68 15.78 -11.63
N PRO A 137 5.16 16.88 -11.02
CA PRO A 137 6.19 16.76 -10.01
C PRO A 137 5.68 15.92 -8.84
N PHE A 138 6.45 14.90 -8.49
CA PHE A 138 6.16 14.00 -7.38
C PHE A 138 6.04 14.78 -6.05
N TYR A 139 6.86 15.81 -5.87
CA TYR A 139 6.79 16.73 -4.73
C TYR A 139 5.98 17.97 -5.06
N LYS A 140 5.11 18.36 -4.13
CA LYS A 140 4.33 19.60 -4.18
C LYS A 140 4.78 20.56 -3.10
N GLU A 141 4.78 21.85 -3.42
CA GLU A 141 5.06 22.92 -2.46
C GLU A 141 3.76 23.41 -1.81
N HIS A 142 3.76 23.53 -0.48
CA HIS A 142 2.68 24.13 0.26
C HIS A 142 2.92 25.63 0.47
N VAL A 143 1.93 26.47 0.17
CA VAL A 143 2.13 27.94 0.06
C VAL A 143 1.44 28.74 1.17
N SER A 144 0.68 28.13 2.09
CA SER A 144 -0.08 28.90 3.11
C SER A 144 0.73 29.30 4.36
N GLY A 145 1.88 29.95 4.16
CA GLY A 145 2.62 30.68 5.22
C GLY A 145 3.96 30.07 5.64
N GLU A 146 4.18 28.79 5.40
CA GLU A 146 5.48 28.12 5.50
C GLU A 146 5.67 27.25 4.25
N SER A 147 6.76 27.46 3.53
CA SER A 147 7.10 26.60 2.38
C SER A 147 7.64 25.28 2.89
N PHE A 148 6.95 24.20 2.52
CA PHE A 148 7.40 22.83 2.71
C PHE A 148 6.96 21.95 1.54
N SER A 149 7.68 20.86 1.31
CA SER A 149 7.36 19.88 0.28
C SER A 149 6.54 18.71 0.83
N TYR A 150 5.63 18.18 0.03
CA TYR A 150 4.85 17.00 0.38
C TYR A 150 4.50 16.15 -0.85
N THR A 151 4.14 14.89 -0.62
CA THR A 151 3.46 14.00 -1.57
C THR A 151 2.10 13.60 -0.97
N SER A 152 1.10 13.40 -1.82
CA SER A 152 -0.30 13.27 -1.41
C SER A 152 -1.12 12.48 -2.43
N ASP A 153 -1.98 11.59 -1.93
CA ASP A 153 -3.00 10.89 -2.71
C ASP A 153 -4.39 11.55 -2.60
N LEU A 154 -4.50 12.68 -1.91
CA LEU A 154 -5.77 13.38 -1.72
C LEU A 154 -6.39 13.75 -3.06
N SER A 155 -7.72 13.64 -3.17
CA SER A 155 -8.42 13.92 -4.42
C SER A 155 -8.23 15.35 -4.93
N SER A 156 -8.10 16.35 -4.05
CA SER A 156 -7.79 17.73 -4.45
C SER A 156 -6.40 17.88 -5.05
N ASP A 157 -5.49 16.96 -4.68
CA ASP A 157 -4.13 16.87 -5.15
C ASP A 157 -4.00 15.92 -6.35
N ASN A 158 -4.91 14.96 -6.46
CA ASN A 158 -4.96 13.97 -7.52
C ASN A 158 -5.67 14.55 -8.74
N ARG A 159 -5.00 14.58 -9.89
CA ARG A 159 -5.53 15.21 -11.11
C ARG A 159 -6.20 14.21 -12.06
N MET A 160 -7.00 13.29 -11.51
CA MET A 160 -7.99 12.48 -12.27
C MET A 160 -8.90 13.34 -13.18
N HIS A 161 -8.92 14.66 -13.02
CA HIS A 161 -9.73 15.61 -13.78
C HIS A 161 -8.96 16.39 -14.86
N SER A 162 -7.69 16.09 -15.13
CA SER A 162 -7.01 16.68 -16.29
C SER A 162 -7.54 16.08 -17.59
N SER A 163 -7.49 16.85 -18.69
CA SER A 163 -7.89 16.37 -20.02
C SER A 163 -7.11 15.13 -20.47
N ASP A 164 -5.93 14.89 -19.90
CA ASP A 164 -5.02 13.80 -20.27
C ASP A 164 -5.01 12.65 -19.25
N ALA A 165 -5.93 12.64 -18.27
CA ALA A 165 -6.01 11.57 -17.27
C ALA A 165 -6.24 10.16 -17.86
N TYR A 166 -6.68 10.09 -19.12
CA TYR A 166 -6.82 8.83 -19.86
C TYR A 166 -5.52 8.31 -20.46
N LYS A 167 -4.44 9.10 -20.46
CA LYS A 167 -3.13 8.76 -21.06
C LYS A 167 -2.06 8.39 -20.04
N THR A 168 -2.41 8.30 -18.76
CA THR A 168 -1.42 8.01 -17.72
C THR A 168 -2.03 7.14 -16.63
N PRO A 169 -1.20 6.34 -15.94
CA PRO A 169 -1.63 5.61 -14.77
C PRO A 169 -2.20 6.55 -13.70
N ASN A 170 -3.31 6.14 -13.09
CA ASN A 170 -4.00 6.89 -12.06
C ASN A 170 -3.54 6.41 -10.68
N LEU A 171 -3.00 7.33 -9.87
CA LEU A 171 -2.63 7.04 -8.48
C LEU A 171 -3.89 6.65 -7.69
N ILE A 172 -3.86 5.48 -7.06
CA ILE A 172 -4.88 5.03 -6.11
C ILE A 172 -4.57 5.59 -4.73
N THR A 173 -3.39 5.26 -4.18
CA THR A 173 -2.92 5.70 -2.86
C THR A 173 -1.43 5.40 -2.69
N TYR A 174 -0.84 5.87 -1.59
CA TYR A 174 0.51 5.54 -1.14
C TYR A 174 0.47 4.61 0.07
N TYR A 175 1.47 3.75 0.18
CA TYR A 175 1.70 2.88 1.32
C TYR A 175 3.13 3.03 1.83
N ILE A 176 3.31 2.80 3.12
CA ILE A 176 4.64 2.63 3.74
C ILE A 176 5.06 1.16 3.74
N ASP A 177 4.09 0.24 3.82
CA ASP A 177 4.34 -1.20 3.75
C ASP A 177 4.19 -1.74 2.33
N LYS A 178 5.24 -2.37 1.82
CA LYS A 178 5.28 -2.89 0.44
C LYS A 178 4.21 -3.95 0.20
N LYS A 179 4.03 -4.87 1.15
CA LYS A 179 3.11 -5.99 1.02
C LYS A 179 1.66 -5.52 0.98
N ALA A 180 1.31 -4.50 1.75
CA ALA A 180 0.02 -3.83 1.68
C ALA A 180 -0.20 -3.20 0.30
N ALA A 181 0.82 -2.51 -0.24
CA ALA A 181 0.77 -1.94 -1.58
C ALA A 181 0.56 -3.02 -2.67
N GLU A 182 1.28 -4.12 -2.60
CA GLU A 182 1.16 -5.25 -3.53
C GLU A 182 -0.23 -5.91 -3.46
N THR A 183 -0.78 -6.03 -2.24
CA THR A 183 -2.13 -6.56 -2.03
C THR A 183 -3.20 -5.64 -2.62
N GLU A 184 -3.05 -4.32 -2.44
CA GLU A 184 -3.94 -3.33 -3.05
C GLU A 184 -3.81 -3.34 -4.58
N ALA A 185 -2.59 -3.38 -5.11
CA ALA A 185 -2.36 -3.45 -6.56
C ALA A 185 -3.01 -4.70 -7.17
N GLN A 186 -2.88 -5.87 -6.54
CA GLN A 186 -3.56 -7.09 -6.97
C GLN A 186 -5.08 -6.94 -6.94
N THR A 187 -5.62 -6.33 -5.88
CA THR A 187 -7.07 -6.09 -5.76
C THR A 187 -7.56 -5.13 -6.85
N ALA A 188 -6.83 -4.05 -7.09
CA ALA A 188 -7.11 -3.07 -8.13
C ALA A 188 -7.01 -3.67 -9.55
N PHE A 189 -6.03 -4.54 -9.79
CA PHE A 189 -5.85 -5.25 -11.05
C PHE A 189 -7.09 -6.09 -11.37
N LEU A 190 -7.49 -6.97 -10.45
CA LEU A 190 -8.66 -7.84 -10.64
C LEU A 190 -9.95 -7.02 -10.80
N GLY A 191 -10.09 -5.95 -10.00
CA GLY A 191 -11.23 -5.03 -10.10
C GLY A 191 -11.29 -4.29 -11.44
N LYS A 192 -10.14 -4.01 -12.08
CA LYS A 192 -10.07 -3.28 -13.35
C LYS A 192 -10.67 -4.07 -14.51
N PHE A 193 -10.58 -5.40 -14.53
CA PHE A 193 -11.23 -6.21 -15.55
C PHE A 193 -12.74 -5.93 -15.63
N GLY A 194 -13.42 -5.86 -14.48
CA GLY A 194 -14.84 -5.53 -14.42
C GLY A 194 -15.20 -4.08 -14.77
N GLN A 195 -14.20 -3.22 -14.98
CA GLN A 195 -14.33 -1.79 -15.24
C GLN A 195 -13.73 -1.36 -16.59
N LEU A 196 -13.34 -2.32 -17.44
CA LEU A 196 -12.88 -2.02 -18.79
C LEU A 196 -14.01 -1.35 -19.58
N ASN A 197 -13.67 -0.26 -20.25
CA ASN A 197 -14.56 0.52 -21.11
C ASN A 197 -14.46 0.12 -22.59
N CYS A 198 -13.72 -0.94 -22.88
CA CYS A 198 -13.51 -1.54 -24.20
C CYS A 198 -13.70 -3.05 -24.11
N ASN A 199 -13.77 -3.71 -25.25
CA ASN A 199 -13.70 -5.17 -25.26
C ASN A 199 -12.26 -5.58 -24.95
N ILE A 200 -12.08 -6.52 -24.02
CA ILE A 200 -10.78 -7.02 -23.62
C ILE A 200 -9.96 -7.56 -24.79
N SER A 201 -10.62 -8.08 -25.83
CA SER A 201 -9.97 -8.58 -27.05
C SER A 201 -9.44 -7.47 -27.97
N GLU A 202 -9.84 -6.21 -27.76
CA GLU A 202 -9.36 -5.05 -28.52
C GLU A 202 -8.09 -4.44 -27.91
N ILE A 203 -7.66 -4.97 -26.76
CA ILE A 203 -6.41 -4.58 -26.11
C ILE A 203 -5.29 -5.41 -26.72
N TYR A 204 -4.25 -4.72 -27.19
CA TYR A 204 -3.08 -5.34 -27.80
C TYR A 204 -1.97 -5.58 -26.76
N PRO A 205 -1.31 -6.74 -26.76
CA PRO A 205 -0.11 -6.94 -25.95
C PRO A 205 1.06 -6.16 -26.56
N ASP A 206 1.85 -5.49 -25.73
CA ASP A 206 3.03 -4.72 -26.20
C ASP A 206 4.28 -5.58 -26.38
N ASN A 207 4.30 -6.79 -25.80
CA ASN A 207 5.45 -7.67 -25.84
C ASN A 207 5.24 -8.86 -26.78
N GLU A 208 6.20 -9.10 -27.67
CA GLU A 208 6.39 -10.41 -28.31
C GLU A 208 6.87 -11.37 -27.23
N LEU A 209 5.98 -12.21 -26.70
CA LEU A 209 6.37 -13.25 -25.75
C LEU A 209 6.79 -14.54 -26.44
N GLU A 210 7.52 -15.35 -25.67
CA GLU A 210 7.88 -16.74 -25.98
C GLU A 210 6.65 -17.57 -26.38
N GLU A 211 6.87 -18.70 -27.07
CA GLU A 211 5.80 -19.63 -27.44
C GLU A 211 5.00 -20.08 -26.21
N PHE A 212 3.83 -19.48 -26.02
CA PHE A 212 2.86 -19.87 -25.00
C PHE A 212 1.78 -20.76 -25.63
N ASP A 213 1.69 -22.01 -25.17
CA ASP A 213 0.67 -22.94 -25.65
C ASP A 213 -0.69 -22.66 -24.98
N LEU A 214 -1.41 -21.71 -25.56
CA LEU A 214 -2.73 -21.29 -25.10
C LEU A 214 -3.76 -22.43 -25.12
N ILE A 215 -3.65 -23.36 -26.07
CA ILE A 215 -4.59 -24.49 -26.19
C ILE A 215 -4.39 -25.42 -25.00
N ALA A 216 -3.15 -25.85 -24.74
CA ALA A 216 -2.83 -26.70 -23.59
C ALA A 216 -3.21 -26.04 -22.26
N TRP A 217 -3.02 -24.72 -22.14
CA TRP A 217 -3.43 -23.97 -20.95
C TRP A 217 -4.95 -23.94 -20.76
N VAL A 218 -5.73 -23.71 -21.83
CA VAL A 218 -7.21 -23.74 -21.81
C VAL A 218 -7.72 -25.12 -21.38
N GLU A 219 -7.14 -26.19 -21.91
CA GLU A 219 -7.48 -27.58 -21.56
C GLU A 219 -7.16 -27.87 -20.09
N THR A 220 -5.98 -27.48 -19.62
CA THR A 220 -5.53 -27.69 -18.23
C THR A 220 -6.42 -26.96 -17.22
N ASN A 221 -6.90 -25.77 -17.57
CA ASN A 221 -7.71 -24.93 -16.69
C ASN A 221 -9.22 -25.10 -16.88
N GLU A 222 -9.63 -26.07 -17.71
CA GLU A 222 -11.02 -26.40 -18.04
C GLU A 222 -11.82 -25.15 -18.47
N VAL A 223 -11.21 -24.28 -19.27
CA VAL A 223 -11.83 -23.03 -19.69
C VAL A 223 -12.84 -23.31 -20.81
N PHE A 224 -14.10 -22.99 -20.56
CA PHE A 224 -15.11 -22.98 -21.61
C PHE A 224 -14.92 -21.76 -22.50
N VAL A 225 -14.57 -21.97 -23.78
CA VAL A 225 -14.39 -20.90 -24.76
C VAL A 225 -15.67 -20.75 -25.58
N GLU A 226 -16.36 -19.64 -25.38
CA GLU A 226 -17.56 -19.30 -26.14
C GLU A 226 -17.21 -18.95 -27.59
N ASP A 227 -18.09 -19.30 -28.52
CA ASP A 227 -17.92 -18.96 -29.94
C ASP A 227 -18.45 -17.54 -30.23
N VAL A 228 -17.89 -16.55 -29.53
CA VAL A 228 -18.37 -15.15 -29.54
C VAL A 228 -17.91 -14.37 -30.78
N LEU A 229 -16.88 -14.85 -31.49
CA LEU A 229 -16.17 -14.13 -32.55
C LEU A 229 -16.08 -14.93 -33.87
N GLN A 230 -17.20 -15.54 -34.30
CA GLN A 230 -17.26 -16.37 -35.52
C GLN A 230 -16.78 -15.68 -36.81
N SER A 231 -16.72 -14.35 -36.85
CA SER A 231 -16.30 -13.59 -38.04
C SER A 231 -14.79 -13.39 -38.19
N TRP A 232 -13.97 -13.75 -37.18
CA TRP A 232 -12.54 -13.40 -37.14
C TRP A 232 -11.60 -14.49 -37.67
N GLY A 233 -12.16 -15.60 -38.18
CA GLY A 233 -11.41 -16.72 -38.75
C GLY A 233 -10.59 -17.52 -37.72
N ASP A 234 -9.78 -18.47 -38.21
CA ASP A 234 -9.00 -19.40 -37.37
C ASP A 234 -7.57 -18.92 -37.08
N SER A 235 -7.38 -17.61 -36.90
CA SER A 235 -6.08 -17.08 -36.48
C SER A 235 -5.82 -17.37 -34.99
N GLY A 236 -4.54 -17.54 -34.61
CA GLY A 236 -4.16 -17.68 -33.20
C GLY A 236 -4.64 -16.51 -32.34
N TRP A 237 -4.61 -15.29 -32.90
CA TRP A 237 -5.14 -14.10 -32.26
C TRP A 237 -6.67 -14.15 -32.05
N ALA A 238 -7.44 -14.62 -33.04
CA ALA A 238 -8.89 -14.78 -32.87
C ALA A 238 -9.23 -15.82 -31.78
N TYR A 239 -8.41 -16.86 -31.62
CA TYR A 239 -8.56 -17.80 -30.51
C TYR A 239 -8.23 -17.15 -29.15
N GLN A 240 -7.11 -16.42 -29.06
CA GLN A 240 -6.76 -15.64 -27.86
C GLN A 240 -7.87 -14.67 -27.45
N ALA A 241 -8.40 -13.89 -28.41
CA ALA A 241 -9.51 -12.98 -28.20
C ALA A 241 -10.73 -13.70 -27.60
N ARG A 242 -11.12 -14.85 -28.16
CA ARG A 242 -12.24 -15.65 -27.63
C ARG A 242 -11.98 -16.14 -26.20
N VAL A 243 -10.76 -16.59 -25.88
CA VAL A 243 -10.41 -17.02 -24.51
C VAL A 243 -10.53 -15.86 -23.53
N LEU A 244 -9.92 -14.71 -23.83
CA LEU A 244 -9.98 -13.52 -22.97
C LEU A 244 -11.42 -13.04 -22.75
N THR A 245 -12.22 -12.92 -23.81
CA THR A 245 -13.63 -12.55 -23.73
C THR A 245 -14.45 -13.57 -22.93
N SER A 246 -14.20 -14.87 -23.12
CA SER A 246 -14.93 -15.92 -22.40
C SER A 246 -14.65 -15.89 -20.89
N LEU A 247 -13.38 -15.78 -20.51
CA LEU A 247 -12.96 -15.65 -19.11
C LEU A 247 -13.53 -14.38 -18.47
N HIS A 248 -13.54 -13.27 -19.22
CA HIS A 248 -14.14 -12.01 -18.77
C HIS A 248 -15.65 -12.12 -18.54
N ASN A 249 -16.40 -12.67 -19.49
CA ASN A 249 -17.84 -12.91 -19.40
C ASN A 249 -18.19 -13.81 -18.20
N GLN A 250 -17.39 -14.85 -17.96
CA GLN A 250 -17.54 -15.79 -16.85
C GLN A 250 -17.05 -15.22 -15.51
N ARG A 251 -16.48 -14.01 -15.51
CA ARG A 251 -15.88 -13.35 -14.34
C ARG A 251 -14.80 -14.18 -13.65
N ARG A 252 -14.06 -15.00 -14.41
CA ARG A 252 -12.90 -15.77 -13.94
C ARG A 252 -11.65 -14.91 -13.92
N PHE A 253 -11.65 -13.86 -13.10
CA PHE A 253 -10.60 -12.83 -13.10
C PHE A 253 -9.24 -13.34 -12.57
N ASP A 254 -9.25 -14.40 -11.76
CA ASP A 254 -8.08 -15.14 -11.32
C ASP A 254 -7.32 -15.72 -12.53
N LEU A 255 -8.02 -16.49 -13.37
CA LEU A 255 -7.45 -17.03 -14.60
C LEU A 255 -7.15 -15.95 -15.62
N LEU A 256 -8.02 -14.95 -15.70
CA LEU A 256 -7.82 -13.85 -16.64
C LEU A 256 -6.54 -13.09 -16.32
N ARG A 257 -6.20 -12.91 -15.04
CA ARG A 257 -4.91 -12.34 -14.65
C ARG A 257 -3.75 -13.23 -15.06
N GLU A 258 -3.83 -14.53 -14.76
CA GLU A 258 -2.75 -15.46 -15.09
C GLU A 258 -2.46 -15.44 -16.60
N ILE A 259 -3.49 -15.61 -17.43
CA ILE A 259 -3.34 -15.63 -18.88
C ILE A 259 -2.88 -14.28 -19.43
N TRP A 260 -3.30 -13.17 -18.81
CA TRP A 260 -2.87 -11.83 -19.17
C TRP A 260 -1.37 -11.63 -19.00
N GLU A 261 -0.82 -12.09 -17.87
CA GLU A 261 0.62 -12.06 -17.60
C GLU A 261 1.38 -12.98 -18.57
N GLN A 262 0.86 -14.20 -18.84
CA GLN A 262 1.46 -15.15 -19.79
C GLN A 262 1.43 -14.69 -21.26
N LEU A 263 0.47 -13.83 -21.61
CA LEU A 263 0.34 -13.23 -22.95
C LEU A 263 1.07 -11.88 -23.08
N GLY A 264 1.73 -11.41 -22.01
CA GLY A 264 2.67 -10.28 -22.10
C GLY A 264 2.00 -8.92 -22.08
N TYR A 265 0.75 -8.87 -21.67
CA TYR A 265 0.06 -7.62 -21.44
C TYR A 265 0.66 -6.88 -20.25
N HIS A 266 0.71 -5.56 -20.36
CA HIS A 266 1.06 -4.70 -19.22
C HIS A 266 0.06 -4.90 -18.07
N PRO A 267 0.50 -4.72 -16.81
CA PRO A 267 -0.38 -4.90 -15.68
C PRO A 267 -1.48 -3.85 -15.67
N LEU A 268 -2.68 -4.21 -15.20
CA LEU A 268 -3.82 -3.29 -15.07
C LEU A 268 -3.78 -2.42 -13.80
N ALA A 269 -2.93 -2.82 -12.85
CA ALA A 269 -2.53 -2.02 -11.70
C ALA A 269 -1.17 -2.52 -11.22
N PHE A 270 -0.37 -1.63 -10.66
CA PHE A 270 1.02 -1.93 -10.29
C PHE A 270 1.49 -1.06 -9.11
N VAL A 271 2.59 -1.49 -8.51
CA VAL A 271 3.29 -0.76 -7.46
C VAL A 271 4.51 -0.07 -8.04
N HIS A 272 4.67 1.21 -7.76
CA HIS A 272 5.90 1.95 -8.03
C HIS A 272 6.57 2.32 -6.70
N GLU A 273 7.86 2.00 -6.56
CA GLU A 273 8.65 2.31 -5.37
C GLU A 273 9.31 3.69 -5.54
N TYR A 274 9.05 4.59 -4.60
CA TYR A 274 9.71 5.89 -4.53
C TYR A 274 10.70 5.89 -3.38
N GLU A 275 11.96 6.18 -3.68
CA GLU A 275 12.96 6.55 -2.68
C GLU A 275 12.96 8.08 -2.51
N ILE A 276 12.74 8.52 -1.28
CA ILE A 276 12.63 9.93 -0.95
C ILE A 276 14.02 10.57 -1.02
N ASP A 277 14.15 11.66 -1.78
CA ASP A 277 15.43 12.33 -2.02
C ASP A 277 15.68 13.51 -1.06
N ARG A 278 14.65 13.97 -0.35
CA ARG A 278 14.69 15.12 0.54
C ARG A 278 13.65 15.04 1.65
N PRO A 279 13.85 15.74 2.78
CA PRO A 279 12.81 15.86 3.79
C PRO A 279 11.51 16.42 3.20
N CYS A 280 10.42 15.71 3.40
CA CYS A 280 9.08 16.11 2.96
C CYS A 280 8.02 15.46 3.85
N TYR A 281 6.75 15.58 3.47
CA TYR A 281 5.64 14.97 4.20
C TYR A 281 4.78 14.10 3.29
N LEU A 282 4.24 13.02 3.84
CA LEU A 282 3.24 12.17 3.18
C LEU A 282 1.84 12.47 3.74
N ARG A 283 0.91 12.86 2.86
CA ARG A 283 -0.51 13.00 3.18
C ARG A 283 -1.29 11.85 2.56
N LEU A 284 -2.15 11.23 3.36
CA LEU A 284 -2.98 10.09 2.96
C LEU A 284 -4.47 10.44 3.11
N ALA A 285 -5.25 10.21 2.05
CA ALA A 285 -6.68 10.49 1.99
C ALA A 285 -7.47 9.73 3.05
N ALA A 286 -7.12 8.45 3.25
CA ALA A 286 -7.70 7.59 4.28
C ALA A 286 -7.49 8.13 5.70
N LEU A 287 -6.55 9.06 5.90
CA LEU A 287 -6.31 9.66 7.20
C LEU A 287 -7.09 10.96 7.39
N GLU A 288 -7.57 11.64 6.35
CA GLU A 288 -8.22 12.97 6.46
C GLU A 288 -9.73 12.94 6.72
N THR A 289 -10.35 11.76 6.69
CA THR A 289 -11.77 11.52 6.99
C THR A 289 -11.99 11.13 8.45
#